data_AF-A0A2J0M3H4-F1
#
_entry.id   AF-A0A2J0M3H4-F1
#
_cell.length_a   1.000
_cell.length_b   1.000
_cell.length_c   1.000
_cell.angle_alpha   90.00
_cell.angle_beta   90.00
_cell.angle_gamma   90.00
#
_symmetry.space_group_name_H-M   'P 1'
#
loop_
_entity.id
_entity.type
_entity.pdbx_description
1 polymer ?
#
loop_
_entity_poly.entity_id
_entity_poly.type
_entity_poly.pdbx_seq_one_letter_code
_entity_poly.pdbx_strand_id
1 'polypeptide(L)'
;MKIFLDFDDLLFDTNAFFVSLQYIFEEFGISKEISLKSYQEIKAEFPRGGWCYSFGRHIEKLKQYVAFDEEDLRKRLMMFITDTERFLFSDVENFFRL
;
A
#
# COMPACT_ATOMS: atom_id res chain seq x y z
N MET A 1 -22.06 -25.83 -4.34
CA MET A 1 -20.74 -25.77 -3.67
C MET A 1 -20.57 -24.36 -3.11
N LYS A 2 -20.06 -24.18 -1.88
CA LYS A 2 -19.73 -22.85 -1.34
C LYS A 2 -18.20 -22.69 -1.45
N ILE A 3 -17.75 -21.64 -2.14
CA ILE A 3 -16.33 -21.27 -2.24
C ILE A 3 -16.13 -20.04 -1.36
N PHE A 4 -15.08 -20.07 -0.54
CA PHE A 4 -14.62 -18.91 0.24
C PHE A 4 -13.31 -18.44 -0.38
N LEU A 5 -13.21 -17.14 -0.69
CA LEU A 5 -12.06 -16.55 -1.35
C LEU A 5 -11.36 -15.58 -0.41
N ASP A 6 -10.05 -15.72 -0.32
CA ASP A 6 -9.17 -14.67 0.18
C ASP A 6 -8.80 -13.73 -0.98
N PHE A 7 -8.37 -12.51 -0.68
CA PHE A 7 -7.92 -11.56 -1.70
C PHE A 7 -6.40 -11.46 -1.72
N ASP A 8 -5.82 -11.11 -0.58
CA ASP A 8 -4.38 -10.90 -0.42
C ASP A 8 -3.64 -12.24 -0.64
N ASP A 9 -2.62 -12.22 -1.50
CA ASP A 9 -1.78 -13.37 -1.84
C ASP A 9 -2.50 -14.58 -2.45
N LEU A 10 -3.79 -14.43 -2.79
CA LEU A 10 -4.58 -15.40 -3.56
C LEU A 10 -5.01 -14.84 -4.92
N LEU A 11 -5.61 -13.65 -4.91
CA LEU A 11 -6.03 -12.94 -6.13
C LEU A 11 -5.11 -11.76 -6.44
N PHE A 12 -4.44 -11.22 -5.42
CA PHE A 12 -3.65 -10.02 -5.50
C PHE A 12 -2.23 -10.26 -4.98
N ASP A 13 -1.21 -9.92 -5.77
CA ASP A 13 0.20 -9.98 -5.37
C ASP A 13 0.54 -8.80 -4.44
N THR A 14 0.24 -9.01 -3.16
CA THR A 14 0.44 -8.04 -2.10
C THR A 14 1.92 -7.67 -1.96
N ASN A 15 2.82 -8.62 -2.17
CA ASN A 15 4.26 -8.38 -2.09
C ASN A 15 4.74 -7.45 -3.22
N ALA A 16 4.33 -7.70 -4.47
CA ALA A 16 4.65 -6.81 -5.59
C ALA A 16 4.08 -5.40 -5.40
N PHE A 17 2.87 -5.29 -4.83
CA PHE A 17 2.28 -4.02 -4.46
C PHE A 17 3.13 -3.26 -3.44
N PHE A 18 3.53 -3.89 -2.33
CA PHE A 18 4.33 -3.25 -1.29
C PHE A 18 5.73 -2.86 -1.79
N VAL A 19 6.37 -3.70 -2.59
CA VAL A 19 7.67 -3.38 -3.22
C VAL A 19 7.53 -2.16 -4.13
N SER A 20 6.49 -2.10 -4.96
CA SER A 20 6.25 -0.95 -5.84
C SER A 20 5.95 0.34 -5.07
N LEU A 21 5.17 0.23 -3.98
CA LEU A 21 4.91 1.36 -3.10
C LEU A 21 6.20 1.86 -2.42
N GLN A 22 7.07 0.95 -2.01
CA GLN A 22 8.35 1.30 -1.41
C GLN A 22 9.25 2.04 -2.40
N TYR A 23 9.28 1.65 -3.67
CA TYR A 23 10.00 2.41 -4.70
C TYR A 23 9.47 3.84 -4.87
N ILE A 24 8.14 4.03 -4.82
CA ILE A 24 7.55 5.37 -4.83
C ILE A 24 8.04 6.18 -3.63
N PHE A 25 8.12 5.60 -2.43
CA PHE A 25 8.65 6.33 -1.27
C PHE A 25 10.14 6.67 -1.44
N GLU A 26 10.95 5.77 -1.99
CA GLU A 26 12.38 6.00 -2.24
C GLU A 26 12.64 7.10 -3.27
N GLU A 27 11.79 7.22 -4.31
CA GLU A 27 11.81 8.34 -5.28
C GLU A 27 11.71 9.71 -4.58
N PHE A 28 11.07 9.76 -3.41
CA PHE A 28 10.86 10.97 -2.60
C PHE A 28 11.81 11.04 -1.38
N GLY A 29 12.86 10.23 -1.35
CA GLY A 29 13.85 10.22 -0.28
C GLY A 29 13.37 9.60 1.04
N ILE A 30 12.24 8.89 1.01
CA ILE A 30 11.69 8.17 2.17
C ILE A 30 12.26 6.76 2.16
N SER A 31 13.21 6.47 3.07
CA SER A 31 13.78 5.14 3.18
C SER A 31 12.78 4.10 3.68
N LYS A 32 13.07 2.82 3.43
CA LYS A 32 12.26 1.70 3.92
C LYS A 32 12.13 1.70 5.45
N GLU A 33 13.18 2.09 6.15
CA GLU A 33 13.17 2.19 7.61
C GLU A 33 12.20 3.27 8.07
N ILE A 34 12.18 4.43 7.40
CA ILE A 34 11.27 5.53 7.70
C ILE A 34 9.83 5.13 7.42
N SER A 35 9.54 4.61 6.21
CA SER A 35 8.18 4.21 5.81
C SER A 35 7.62 3.10 6.71
N LEU A 36 8.44 2.11 7.07
CA LEU A 36 8.05 1.04 7.98
C LEU A 36 7.80 1.56 9.40
N LYS A 37 8.68 2.43 9.90
CA LYS A 37 8.52 3.03 11.23
C LYS A 37 7.24 3.85 11.32
N SER A 38 6.99 4.73 10.34
CA SER A 38 5.76 5.54 10.32
C SER A 38 4.51 4.68 10.23
N TYR A 39 4.52 3.62 9.44
CA TYR A 39 3.43 2.64 9.38
C TYR A 39 3.18 1.97 10.74
N GLN A 40 4.24 1.49 11.40
CA GLN A 40 4.13 0.81 12.70
C GLN A 40 3.59 1.74 13.79
N GLU A 41 4.02 3.00 13.80
CA GLU A 41 3.52 3.99 14.76
C GLU A 41 2.04 4.29 14.55
N ILE A 42 1.58 4.44 13.30
CA ILE A 42 0.16 4.60 12.99
C ILE A 42 -0.63 3.38 13.47
N LYS A 43 -0.12 2.17 13.22
CA LYS A 43 -0.79 0.93 13.63
C LYS A 43 -0.89 0.84 15.16
N ALA A 44 0.12 1.30 15.89
CA ALA A 44 0.15 1.29 17.36
C ALA A 44 -0.91 2.22 17.99
N GLU A 45 -1.38 3.24 17.27
CA GLU A 45 -2.50 4.10 17.72
C GLU A 45 -3.84 3.34 17.80
N PHE A 46 -3.94 2.15 17.20
CA PHE A 46 -5.16 1.33 17.14
C PHE A 46 -4.95 -0.07 17.75
N PRO A 47 -4.67 -0.16 19.07
CA PRO A 47 -4.29 -1.42 19.72
C PRO A 47 -5.39 -2.48 19.75
N ARG A 48 -6.65 -2.08 19.57
CA ARG A 48 -7.82 -2.99 19.54
C ARG A 48 -8.27 -3.32 18.11
N GLY A 49 -7.46 -3.00 17.11
CA GLY A 49 -7.85 -3.11 15.70
C GLY A 49 -8.78 -1.98 15.26
N GLY A 50 -9.50 -2.19 14.15
CA GLY A 50 -10.40 -1.18 13.58
C GLY A 50 -9.69 -0.07 12.81
N TRP A 51 -8.41 -0.25 12.51
CA TRP A 51 -7.67 0.66 11.65
C TRP A 51 -7.72 0.22 10.19
N CYS A 52 -7.96 1.17 9.30
CA CYS A 52 -7.78 1.03 7.87
C CYS A 52 -6.62 1.92 7.42
N TYR A 53 -5.73 1.39 6.60
CA TYR A 53 -4.59 2.13 6.09
C TYR A 53 -5.07 3.33 5.24
N SER A 54 -4.41 4.48 5.41
CA SER A 54 -4.70 5.70 4.69
C SER A 54 -3.40 6.35 4.25
N PHE A 55 -3.23 6.54 2.94
CA PHE A 55 -2.07 7.27 2.40
C PHE A 55 -1.99 8.68 2.97
N GLY A 56 -3.12 9.38 3.13
CA GLY A 56 -3.14 10.71 3.72
C GLY A 56 -2.56 10.73 5.15
N ARG A 57 -2.98 9.79 6.01
CA ARG A 57 -2.41 9.68 7.37
C ARG A 57 -0.94 9.29 7.33
N HIS A 58 -0.55 8.39 6.42
CA HIS A 58 0.84 7.97 6.30
C HIS A 58 1.74 9.14 5.88
N ILE A 59 1.30 9.96 4.93
CA ILE A 59 2.00 11.18 4.50
C ILE A 59 2.16 12.16 5.67
N GLU A 60 1.10 12.44 6.44
CA GLU A 60 1.21 13.31 7.61
C GLU A 60 2.21 12.79 8.64
N LYS A 61 2.29 11.46 8.79
CA LYS A 61 3.25 10.83 9.68
C LYS A 61 4.69 10.92 9.14
N LEU A 62 4.87 10.72 7.84
CA LEU A 62 6.16 10.79 7.15
C LEU A 62 6.79 12.18 7.24
N LYS A 63 5.98 13.25 7.20
CA LYS A 63 6.42 14.65 7.37
C LYS A 63 7.11 14.93 8.71
N GLN A 64 6.94 14.06 9.70
CA GLN A 64 7.63 14.16 10.99
C GLN A 64 9.09 13.68 10.92
N TYR A 65 9.46 12.94 9.86
CA TYR A 65 10.75 12.28 9.72
C TYR A 65 11.64 12.89 8.64
N VAL A 66 11.04 13.30 7.52
CA VAL A 66 11.76 13.72 6.34
C VAL A 66 10.96 14.76 5.57
N ALA A 67 11.65 15.73 4.97
CA ALA A 67 11.07 16.72 4.08
C ALA A 67 11.00 16.16 2.65
N PHE A 68 9.85 16.32 2.00
CA PHE A 68 9.60 15.91 0.62
C PHE A 68 8.49 16.78 0.03
N ASP A 69 8.33 16.76 -1.29
CA ASP A 69 7.21 17.41 -1.96
C ASP A 69 5.92 16.60 -1.73
N GLU A 70 5.09 17.06 -0.80
CA GLU A 70 3.83 16.40 -0.46
C GLU A 70 2.85 16.36 -1.63
N GLU A 71 2.76 17.45 -2.39
CA GLU A 71 1.77 17.55 -3.48
C GLU A 71 2.11 16.56 -4.59
N ASP A 72 3.38 16.47 -4.94
CA ASP A 72 3.86 15.53 -5.94
C ASP A 72 3.77 14.07 -5.47
N LEU A 73 4.11 13.78 -4.21
CA LEU A 73 3.93 12.43 -3.64
C LEU A 73 2.46 12.00 -3.68
N ARG A 74 1.53 12.91 -3.33
CA ARG A 74 0.08 12.63 -3.40
C ARG A 74 -0.37 12.31 -4.83
N LYS A 75 0.11 13.07 -5.83
CA LYS A 75 -0.18 12.80 -7.24
C LYS A 75 0.34 11.43 -7.66
N ARG A 76 1.59 11.11 -7.30
CA ARG A 76 2.22 9.83 -7.61
C ARG A 76 1.47 8.65 -7.00
N LEU A 77 1.07 8.75 -5.74
CA LEU A 77 0.28 7.74 -5.04
C LEU A 77 -1.13 7.60 -5.63
N MET A 78 -1.76 8.69 -6.04
CA MET A 78 -3.08 8.63 -6.70
C MET A 78 -3.01 7.83 -8.00
N MET A 79 -2.00 8.11 -8.84
CA MET A 79 -1.77 7.35 -10.07
C MET A 79 -1.47 5.87 -9.79
N PHE A 80 -0.72 5.59 -8.73
CA PHE A 80 -0.40 4.22 -8.31
C PHE A 80 -1.64 3.42 -7.90
N ILE A 81 -2.56 4.04 -7.14
CA ILE A 81 -3.78 3.37 -6.68
C ILE A 81 -4.73 3.07 -7.85
N THR A 82 -4.77 3.94 -8.86
CA THR A 82 -5.58 3.71 -10.08
C THR A 82 -5.03 2.60 -10.98
N ASP A 83 -3.78 2.19 -10.80
CA ASP A 83 -3.09 1.16 -11.59
C ASP A 83 -2.86 -0.12 -10.74
N THR A 84 -3.84 -0.48 -9.91
CA THR A 84 -3.72 -1.64 -9.00
C THR A 84 -4.04 -2.97 -9.67
N GLU A 85 -4.75 -2.96 -10.80
CA GLU A 85 -5.10 -4.17 -11.56
C GLU A 85 -3.87 -4.96 -12.02
N ARG A 86 -2.74 -4.28 -12.25
CA ARG A 86 -1.48 -4.92 -12.64
C ARG A 86 -0.91 -5.87 -11.58
N PHE A 87 -1.41 -5.82 -10.34
CA PHE A 87 -1.00 -6.70 -9.25
C PHE A 87 -1.90 -7.92 -9.11
N LEU A 88 -2.93 -8.08 -9.94
CA LEU A 88 -3.70 -9.32 -9.96
C LEU A 88 -2.84 -10.45 -10.56
N PHE A 89 -2.93 -11.66 -9.99
CA PHE A 89 -2.29 -12.82 -10.60
C PHE A 89 -2.92 -13.10 -11.98
N SER A 90 -2.11 -13.53 -12.93
CA SER A 90 -2.52 -13.67 -14.34
C SER A 90 -3.66 -14.67 -14.58
N ASP A 91 -3.88 -15.58 -13.65
CA ASP A 91 -4.91 -16.62 -13.72
C ASP A 91 -6.22 -16.25 -13.01
N VAL A 92 -6.29 -15.09 -12.35
CA VAL A 92 -7.49 -14.61 -11.63
C VAL A 92 -8.70 -14.51 -12.56
N GLU A 93 -8.53 -13.98 -13.77
CA GLU A 93 -9.63 -13.90 -14.73
C GLU A 93 -10.15 -15.28 -15.14
N ASN A 94 -9.26 -16.27 -15.28
CA ASN A 94 -9.65 -17.63 -15.65
C ASN A 94 -10.37 -18.31 -14.49
N PHE A 95 -9.94 -18.06 -13.26
CA PHE A 95 -10.55 -18.59 -12.05
C PHE A 95 -12.04 -18.22 -11.93
N PHE A 96 -12.41 -16.97 -12.28
CA PHE A 96 -13.80 -16.50 -12.18
C PHE A 96 -14.71 -16.84 -13.37
N ARG A 97 -14.17 -17.43 -14.45
CA ARG A 97 -14.95 -17.85 -15.63
C ARG A 97 -15.45 -19.31 -15.56
N LEU A 98 -15.14 -20.02 -14.47
CA LEU A 98 -15.62 -21.37 -14.15
C LEU A 98 -17.06 -21.36 -13.60
#